data_AF-A0A6G3XLP7-F1
#
_entry.id   AF-A0A6G3XLP7-F1
#
_cell.length_a   1.000
_cell.length_b   1.000
_cell.length_c   1.000
_cell.angle_alpha   90.00
_cell.angle_beta   90.00
_cell.angle_gamma   90.00
#
_symmetry.space_group_name_H-M   'P 1'
#
loop_
_entity.id
_entity.type
_entity.pdbx_description
1 polymer ?
#
loop_
_entity_poly.entity_id
_entity_poly.type
_entity_poly.pdbx_seq_one_letter_code
_entity_poly.pdbx_strand_id
1 'polypeptide(L)'
;EIADRLADPERVARIAGAPDNLMRYPGDPQPVWDPLGLSDGHPGVALLHAELAAEDPEARERAHAHLSAGLAAGIRLTPQSLFGGMVALAYAGHTAAVGSGGYTTMLTGLDRHIVDQARTRARADLERAAAGEPAGAWSRYDVLGGTAGIGRY
;
A
#
# COMPACT_ATOMS: atom_id res chain seq x y z
N GLU A 1 4.93 23.44 3.04
CA GLU A 1 5.19 23.15 4.47
C GLU A 1 5.06 21.65 4.81
N ILE A 2 3.89 21.00 4.70
CA ILE A 2 3.76 19.56 5.02
C ILE A 2 4.45 18.68 3.96
N ALA A 3 4.21 18.94 2.67
CA ALA A 3 4.82 18.17 1.58
C ALA A 3 6.36 18.19 1.65
N ASP A 4 6.96 19.35 1.96
CA ASP A 4 8.42 19.48 2.10
C ASP A 4 8.96 18.66 3.28
N ARG A 5 8.21 18.62 4.39
CA ARG A 5 8.57 17.77 5.54
C ARG A 5 8.49 16.28 5.22
N LEU A 6 7.66 15.92 4.25
CA LEU A 6 7.44 14.57 3.74
C LEU A 6 8.23 14.28 2.46
N ALA A 7 9.21 15.11 2.07
CA ALA A 7 9.95 14.92 0.82
C ALA A 7 11.03 13.83 0.90
N ASP A 8 11.60 13.62 2.09
CA ASP A 8 12.70 12.67 2.32
C ASP A 8 12.17 11.38 2.97
N PRO A 9 12.18 10.24 2.25
CA PRO A 9 11.65 8.97 2.76
C PRO A 9 12.36 8.47 4.02
N GLU A 10 13.68 8.62 4.12
CA GLU A 10 14.45 8.13 5.26
C GLU A 10 14.16 8.96 6.51
N ARG A 11 14.09 10.29 6.34
CA ARG A 11 13.71 11.18 7.43
C ARG A 11 12.28 10.94 7.90
N VAL A 12 11.34 10.73 6.98
CA VAL A 12 9.94 10.41 7.32
C VAL A 12 9.87 9.10 8.10
N ALA A 13 10.45 8.01 7.58
CA ALA A 13 10.41 6.70 8.22
C ALA A 13 11.04 6.73 9.62
N ARG A 14 12.16 7.44 9.78
CA ARG A 14 12.82 7.61 11.09
C ARG A 14 11.97 8.37 12.09
N ILE A 15 11.33 9.47 11.69
CA ILE A 15 10.51 10.29 12.61
C ILE A 15 9.21 9.57 12.92
N ALA A 16 8.50 9.06 11.91
CA ALA A 16 7.22 8.40 12.07
C ALA A 16 7.36 7.06 12.81
N GLY A 17 8.43 6.31 12.52
CA GLY A 17 8.75 5.03 13.16
C GLY A 17 9.49 5.14 14.50
N ALA A 18 9.51 6.32 15.14
CA ALA A 18 10.09 6.45 16.48
C ALA A 18 9.38 5.50 17.46
N PRO A 19 10.08 4.83 18.40
CA PRO A 19 9.50 3.79 19.27
C PRO A 19 8.28 4.23 20.08
N ASP A 20 8.19 5.52 20.42
CA ASP A 20 7.08 6.09 21.20
C ASP A 20 5.88 6.50 20.33
N ASN A 21 6.02 6.48 19.00
CA ASN A 21 4.93 6.72 18.07
C ASN A 21 4.10 5.45 17.89
N LEU A 22 3.23 5.22 18.87
CA LEU A 22 2.36 4.07 18.93
C LEU A 22 0.89 4.48 18.83
N MET A 23 0.15 3.81 17.96
CA MET A 23 -1.30 3.86 17.97
C MET A 23 -1.85 3.04 19.12
N ARG A 24 -2.71 3.67 19.93
CA ARG A 24 -3.31 3.08 21.13
C ARG A 24 -4.78 2.75 20.86
N TYR A 25 -5.02 1.53 20.39
CA TYR A 25 -6.36 0.94 20.27
C TYR A 25 -6.62 0.00 21.45
N PRO A 26 -7.87 -0.45 21.69
CA PRO A 26 -8.11 -1.59 22.55
C PRO A 26 -7.29 -2.80 22.07
N GLY A 27 -6.30 -3.24 22.86
CA GLY A 27 -5.35 -4.28 22.50
C GLY A 27 -3.88 -3.83 22.63
N ASP A 28 -2.98 -4.55 21.94
CA ASP A 28 -1.55 -4.25 21.96
C ASP A 28 -1.25 -2.97 21.13
N PRO A 29 -0.46 -2.01 21.67
CA PRO A 29 -0.03 -0.85 20.92
C PRO A 29 0.66 -1.25 19.60
N GLN A 30 0.33 -0.57 18.51
CA GLN A 30 0.91 -0.83 17.20
C GLN A 30 1.77 0.37 16.77
N PRO A 31 2.89 0.15 16.06
CA PRO A 31 3.64 1.24 15.43
C PRO A 31 2.73 2.10 14.55
N VAL A 32 2.92 3.42 14.57
CA VAL A 32 2.23 4.33 13.65
C VAL A 32 2.70 4.15 12.21
N TRP A 33 3.96 3.76 11.99
CA TRP A 33 4.55 3.67 10.67
C TRP A 33 4.64 2.23 10.18
N ASP A 34 3.93 1.92 9.09
CA ASP A 34 4.17 0.72 8.29
C ASP A 34 4.73 1.16 6.92
N PRO A 35 5.98 0.81 6.56
CA PRO A 35 6.58 1.23 5.30
C PRO A 35 5.74 0.91 4.05
N LEU A 36 4.91 -0.14 4.11
CA LEU A 36 4.02 -0.56 3.02
C LEU A 36 2.52 -0.28 3.29
N GLY A 37 2.21 0.53 4.30
CA GLY A 37 0.85 0.98 4.60
C GLY A 37 0.41 2.08 3.63
N LEU A 38 -0.83 2.00 3.13
CA LEU A 38 -1.40 3.09 2.32
C LEU A 38 -1.75 4.31 3.17
N SER A 39 -2.22 4.07 4.41
CA SER A 39 -2.66 5.12 5.33
C SER A 39 -1.50 5.87 5.98
N ASP A 40 -0.42 5.16 6.26
CA ASP A 40 0.58 5.52 7.25
C ASP A 40 1.99 5.06 6.84
N GLY A 41 2.22 4.95 5.53
CA GLY A 41 3.44 4.45 4.93
C GLY A 41 3.91 5.21 3.69
N HIS A 42 4.96 4.68 3.05
CA HIS A 42 5.51 5.27 1.83
C HIS A 42 4.50 5.35 0.67
N PRO A 43 3.62 4.35 0.42
CA PRO A 43 2.61 4.45 -0.62
C PRO A 43 1.70 5.69 -0.49
N GLY A 44 1.23 6.01 0.72
CA GLY A 44 0.40 7.19 0.96
C GLY A 44 1.14 8.51 0.69
N VAL A 45 2.40 8.61 1.12
CA VAL A 45 3.22 9.80 0.86
C VAL A 45 3.59 9.92 -0.62
N ALA A 46 3.81 8.80 -1.31
CA ALA A 46 4.02 8.80 -2.76
C ALA A 46 2.82 9.35 -3.52
N LEU A 47 1.59 9.00 -3.11
CA LEU A 47 0.37 9.56 -3.68
C LEU A 47 0.27 11.07 -3.52
N LEU A 48 0.58 11.60 -2.33
CA LEU A 48 0.62 13.05 -2.11
C LEU A 48 1.52 13.75 -3.12
N HIS A 49 2.75 13.26 -3.30
CA HIS A 49 3.70 13.87 -4.24
C HIS A 49 3.34 13.61 -5.71
N ALA A 50 2.68 12.49 -6.02
CA ALA A 50 2.14 12.22 -7.35
C ALA A 50 1.04 13.22 -7.75
N GLU A 51 0.17 13.61 -6.81
CA GLU A 51 -0.84 14.64 -7.06
C GLU A 51 -0.18 16.03 -7.24
N LEU A 52 0.77 16.38 -6.37
CA LEU A 52 1.50 17.66 -6.46
C LEU A 52 2.31 17.77 -7.76
N ALA A 53 2.72 16.65 -8.35
CA ALA A 53 3.46 16.60 -9.60
C ALA A 53 2.72 17.16 -10.83
N ALA A 54 1.43 17.44 -10.71
CA ALA A 54 0.68 18.17 -11.73
C ALA A 54 1.13 19.64 -11.84
N GLU A 55 1.52 20.25 -10.72
CA GLU A 55 1.90 21.66 -10.62
C GLU A 55 3.40 21.86 -10.31
N ASP A 56 4.03 20.87 -9.67
CA ASP A 56 5.45 20.88 -9.30
C ASP A 56 6.18 19.64 -9.85
N PRO A 57 6.91 19.76 -10.97
CA PRO A 57 7.66 18.64 -11.54
C PRO A 57 8.66 17.97 -10.59
N GLU A 58 9.23 18.68 -9.60
CA GLU A 58 10.17 18.09 -8.63
C GLU A 58 9.47 17.09 -7.70
N ALA A 59 8.15 17.24 -7.49
CA ALA A 59 7.38 16.31 -6.68
C ALA A 59 7.37 14.89 -7.30
N ARG A 60 7.61 14.74 -8.60
CA ARG A 60 7.77 13.41 -9.24
C ARG A 60 8.94 12.63 -8.66
N GLU A 61 10.07 13.31 -8.43
CA GLU A 61 11.25 12.68 -7.84
C GLU A 61 11.00 12.26 -6.40
N ARG A 62 10.23 13.07 -5.65
CA ARG A 62 9.83 12.76 -4.27
C ARG A 62 8.88 11.56 -4.23
N ALA A 63 7.89 11.50 -5.13
CA ALA A 63 7.02 10.33 -5.28
C ALA A 63 7.84 9.07 -5.61
N HIS A 64 8.79 9.17 -6.55
CA HIS A 64 9.70 8.10 -6.91
C HIS A 64 10.54 7.62 -5.72
N ALA A 65 11.08 8.55 -4.93
CA ALA A 65 11.89 8.23 -3.76
C ALA A 65 11.08 7.44 -2.71
N HIS A 66 9.83 7.83 -2.47
CA HIS A 66 8.94 7.10 -1.56
C HIS A 66 8.58 5.71 -2.10
N LEU A 67 8.22 5.56 -3.39
CA LEU A 67 7.96 4.25 -3.99
C LEU A 67 9.18 3.32 -3.89
N SER A 68 10.37 3.86 -4.14
CA SER A 68 11.63 3.11 -4.03
C SER A 68 11.92 2.68 -2.58
N ALA A 69 11.70 3.57 -1.61
CA ALA A 69 11.86 3.25 -0.19
C ALA A 69 10.85 2.18 0.29
N GLY A 70 9.60 2.27 -0.16
CA GLY A 70 8.58 1.25 0.10
C GLY A 70 8.99 -0.12 -0.46
N LEU A 71 9.46 -0.17 -1.70
CA LEU A 71 9.96 -1.42 -2.31
C LEU A 71 11.18 -1.97 -1.55
N ALA A 72 12.11 -1.10 -1.16
CA ALA A 72 13.32 -1.48 -0.42
C ALA A 72 13.05 -1.96 1.01
N ALA A 73 11.95 -1.53 1.64
CA ALA A 73 11.52 -2.01 2.95
C ALA A 73 11.13 -3.50 2.94
N GLY A 74 10.92 -4.09 1.76
CA GLY A 74 10.69 -5.50 1.56
C GLY A 74 9.23 -5.91 1.71
N ILE A 75 8.74 -6.70 0.75
CA ILE A 75 7.37 -7.22 0.76
C ILE A 75 7.30 -8.40 1.73
N ARG A 76 6.54 -8.22 2.82
CA ARG A 76 6.33 -9.26 3.82
C ARG A 76 5.31 -10.29 3.34
N LEU A 77 5.47 -11.54 3.79
CA LEU A 77 4.50 -12.64 3.58
C LEU A 77 3.29 -12.52 4.52
N THR A 78 2.68 -11.34 4.60
CA THR A 78 1.44 -11.09 5.33
C THR A 78 0.24 -11.08 4.36
N PRO A 79 -1.01 -11.13 4.84
CA PRO A 79 -2.15 -10.85 3.98
C PRO A 79 -1.99 -9.46 3.35
N GLN A 80 -1.98 -9.41 2.02
CA GLN A 80 -1.89 -8.15 1.26
C GLN A 80 -3.28 -7.56 1.06
N SER A 81 -3.40 -6.24 1.03
CA SER A 81 -4.64 -5.54 0.76
C SER A 81 -4.35 -4.15 0.20
N LEU A 82 -5.37 -3.46 -0.29
CA LEU A 82 -5.21 -2.09 -0.78
C LEU A 82 -4.54 -1.17 0.26
N PHE A 83 -4.79 -1.40 1.54
CA PHE A 83 -4.24 -0.60 2.63
C PHE A 83 -2.92 -1.10 3.19
N GLY A 84 -2.41 -2.26 2.74
CA GLY A 84 -1.19 -2.83 3.28
C GLY A 84 -0.45 -3.76 2.32
N GLY A 85 0.85 -3.56 2.24
CA GLY A 85 1.75 -4.43 1.50
C GLY A 85 1.89 -4.05 0.03
N MET A 86 2.07 -5.06 -0.80
CA MET A 86 2.37 -4.91 -2.22
C MET A 86 1.24 -4.28 -3.03
N VAL A 87 -0.01 -4.48 -2.64
CA VAL A 87 -1.17 -3.89 -3.35
C VAL A 87 -1.22 -2.39 -3.10
N ALA A 88 -0.96 -1.93 -1.87
CA ALA A 88 -0.81 -0.51 -1.55
C ALA A 88 0.31 0.15 -2.38
N LEU A 89 1.48 -0.50 -2.45
CA LEU A 89 2.62 -0.03 -3.23
C LEU A 89 2.31 0.01 -4.74
N ALA A 90 1.65 -1.02 -5.25
CA ALA A 90 1.27 -1.12 -6.66
C ALA A 90 0.23 -0.05 -7.02
N TYR A 91 -0.76 0.18 -6.15
CA TYR A 91 -1.74 1.25 -6.30
C TYR A 91 -1.08 2.63 -6.37
N ALA A 92 -0.20 2.95 -5.43
CA ALA A 92 0.53 4.22 -5.45
C ALA A 92 1.40 4.37 -6.71
N GLY A 93 2.09 3.30 -7.11
CA GLY A 93 2.89 3.29 -8.33
C GLY A 93 2.07 3.47 -9.61
N HIS A 94 0.89 2.85 -9.69
CA HIS A 94 -0.02 3.01 -10.82
C HIS A 94 -0.57 4.43 -10.91
N THR A 95 -1.06 5.00 -9.81
CA THR A 95 -1.54 6.38 -9.79
C THR A 95 -0.45 7.36 -10.19
N ALA A 96 0.77 7.20 -9.67
CA ALA A 96 1.91 8.02 -10.09
C ALA A 96 2.20 7.86 -11.60
N ALA A 97 2.15 6.63 -12.12
CA ALA A 97 2.38 6.34 -13.54
C ALA A 97 1.33 6.97 -14.46
N VAL A 98 0.08 7.15 -14.02
CA VAL A 98 -0.97 7.81 -14.83
C VAL A 98 -0.59 9.26 -15.13
N GLY A 99 0.00 9.97 -14.17
CA GLY A 99 0.38 11.38 -14.31
C GLY A 99 1.73 11.62 -14.98
N SER A 100 2.71 10.73 -14.78
CA SER A 100 4.09 10.93 -15.26
C SER A 100 4.63 9.87 -16.21
N GLY A 101 3.91 8.76 -16.39
CA GLY A 101 4.44 7.53 -16.97
C GLY A 101 5.41 6.79 -16.02
N GLY A 102 5.96 5.67 -16.50
CA GLY A 102 6.99 4.90 -15.80
C GLY A 102 6.47 3.70 -15.01
N TYR A 103 7.33 3.14 -14.15
CA TYR A 103 7.06 2.03 -13.24
C TYR A 103 6.63 0.68 -13.83
N THR A 104 6.59 0.53 -15.16
CA THR A 104 6.12 -0.68 -15.84
C THR A 104 6.76 -1.96 -15.31
N THR A 105 8.08 -1.97 -15.08
CA THR A 105 8.80 -3.13 -14.55
C THR A 105 8.35 -3.48 -13.13
N MET A 106 8.21 -2.48 -12.25
CA MET A 106 7.74 -2.67 -10.88
C MET A 106 6.30 -3.20 -10.88
N LEU A 107 5.40 -2.53 -11.60
CA LEU A 107 3.98 -2.91 -11.67
C LEU A 107 3.81 -4.32 -12.23
N THR A 108 4.48 -4.66 -13.34
CA THR A 108 4.42 -6.02 -13.92
C THR A 108 4.87 -7.10 -12.93
N GLY A 109 5.89 -6.80 -12.11
CA GLY A 109 6.37 -7.70 -11.07
C GLY A 109 5.34 -7.89 -9.96
N LEU A 110 4.79 -6.79 -9.44
CA LEU A 110 3.79 -6.81 -8.37
C LEU A 110 2.48 -7.46 -8.85
N ASP A 111 1.99 -7.12 -10.03
CA ASP A 111 0.74 -7.62 -10.62
C ASP A 111 0.71 -9.14 -10.69
N ARG A 112 1.83 -9.76 -11.09
CA ARG A 112 1.93 -11.22 -11.16
C ARG A 112 1.58 -11.87 -9.81
N HIS A 113 2.13 -11.33 -8.74
CA HIS A 113 1.93 -11.84 -7.38
C HIS A 113 0.55 -11.45 -6.83
N ILE A 114 0.06 -10.23 -7.12
CA ILE A 114 -1.28 -9.76 -6.71
C ILE A 114 -2.37 -10.63 -7.34
N VAL A 115 -2.26 -10.91 -8.64
CA VAL A 115 -3.22 -11.75 -9.36
C VAL A 115 -3.26 -13.17 -8.80
N ASP A 116 -2.11 -13.76 -8.46
CA ASP A 116 -2.03 -15.08 -7.85
C ASP A 116 -2.73 -15.13 -6.47
N GLN A 117 -2.48 -14.12 -5.64
CA GLN A 117 -3.15 -13.99 -4.34
C GLN A 117 -4.66 -13.75 -4.48
N ALA A 118 -5.08 -12.90 -5.41
CA ALA A 118 -6.50 -12.63 -5.67
C ALA A 118 -7.22 -13.91 -6.11
N ARG A 119 -6.62 -14.70 -7.01
CA ARG A 119 -7.16 -15.99 -7.45
C ARG A 119 -7.27 -16.98 -6.31
N THR A 120 -6.23 -17.07 -5.47
CA THR A 120 -6.23 -17.96 -4.30
C THR A 120 -7.36 -17.62 -3.33
N ARG A 121 -7.53 -16.33 -3.01
CA ARG A 121 -8.62 -15.87 -2.13
C ARG A 121 -10.01 -16.11 -2.74
N ALA A 122 -10.19 -15.73 -4.00
CA ALA A 122 -11.46 -15.91 -4.71
C ALA A 122 -11.86 -17.39 -4.77
N ARG A 123 -10.91 -18.29 -5.03
CA ARG A 123 -11.15 -19.73 -5.02
C ARG A 123 -11.59 -20.22 -3.64
N ALA A 124 -10.89 -19.83 -2.58
CA ALA A 124 -11.24 -20.20 -1.23
C ALA A 124 -12.65 -19.69 -0.83
N ASP A 125 -13.02 -18.48 -1.26
CA ASP A 125 -14.36 -17.95 -0.97
C ASP A 125 -15.46 -18.66 -1.78
N LEU A 126 -15.18 -19.05 -3.03
CA LEU A 126 -16.09 -19.86 -3.84
C LEU A 126 -16.32 -21.26 -3.26
N GLU A 127 -15.25 -21.93 -2.81
CA GLU A 127 -15.33 -23.26 -2.19
C GLU A 127 -16.20 -23.24 -0.92
N ARG A 128 -16.07 -22.18 -0.11
CA ARG A 128 -16.90 -21.98 1.10
C ARG A 128 -18.36 -21.70 0.78
N ALA A 129 -18.61 -20.83 -0.20
CA ALA A 129 -19.97 -20.55 -0.66
C ALA A 129 -20.65 -21.81 -1.18
N ALA A 130 -19.94 -22.65 -1.94
CA ALA A 130 -20.43 -23.93 -2.43
C ALA A 130 -20.73 -24.92 -1.29
N ALA A 131 -19.97 -24.86 -0.18
CA ALA A 131 -20.22 -25.64 1.02
C ALA A 131 -21.36 -25.09 1.91
N GLY A 132 -21.99 -23.96 1.54
CA GLY A 132 -23.02 -23.31 2.34
C GLY A 132 -22.49 -22.64 3.61
N GLU A 133 -21.19 -22.40 3.68
CA GLU A 133 -20.58 -21.70 4.82
C GLU A 133 -20.91 -20.20 4.79
N PRO A 134 -21.05 -19.53 5.96
CA PRO A 134 -21.20 -18.09 6.03
C PRO A 134 -20.03 -17.36 5.36
N ALA A 135 -20.20 -16.10 4.90
CA ALA A 135 -19.12 -15.36 4.24
C ALA A 135 -17.85 -15.15 5.10
N GLY A 136 -17.95 -15.27 6.43
CA GLY A 136 -16.84 -15.07 7.36
C GLY A 136 -16.64 -13.59 7.73
N ALA A 137 -15.43 -13.23 8.17
CA ALA A 137 -15.10 -11.86 8.54
C ALA A 137 -15.11 -10.91 7.32
N TRP A 138 -15.54 -9.67 7.55
CA TRP A 138 -15.58 -8.60 6.54
C TRP A 138 -14.24 -8.38 5.84
N SER A 139 -13.12 -8.56 6.55
CA SER A 139 -11.75 -8.47 6.01
C SER A 139 -11.44 -9.44 4.86
N ARG A 140 -12.34 -10.37 4.53
CA ARG A 140 -12.22 -11.25 3.36
C ARG A 140 -12.66 -10.55 2.07
N TYR A 141 -13.69 -9.71 2.14
CA TYR A 141 -14.36 -9.16 0.96
C TYR A 141 -14.40 -7.63 0.91
N ASP A 142 -14.09 -6.95 2.01
CA ASP A 142 -14.15 -5.49 2.07
C ASP A 142 -13.03 -4.80 1.26
N VAL A 143 -13.05 -3.47 1.27
CA VAL A 143 -12.06 -2.65 0.57
C VAL A 143 -10.75 -2.53 1.36
N LEU A 144 -10.79 -2.61 2.69
CA LEU A 144 -9.61 -2.34 3.52
C LEU A 144 -8.66 -3.55 3.58
N GLY A 145 -9.21 -4.74 3.85
CA GLY A 145 -8.45 -5.99 3.98
C GLY A 145 -8.72 -7.02 2.86
N GLY A 146 -9.89 -6.91 2.25
CA GLY A 146 -10.46 -7.93 1.38
C GLY A 146 -10.12 -7.83 -0.10
N THR A 147 -10.71 -8.75 -0.84
CA THR A 147 -10.54 -8.89 -2.29
C THR A 147 -11.12 -7.72 -3.09
N ALA A 148 -12.14 -7.01 -2.57
CA ALA A 148 -12.67 -5.83 -3.25
C ALA A 148 -11.63 -4.69 -3.31
N GLY A 149 -10.79 -4.53 -2.29
CA GLY A 149 -9.67 -3.59 -2.32
C GLY A 149 -8.62 -4.00 -3.33
N ILE A 150 -8.30 -5.30 -3.40
CA ILE A 150 -7.35 -5.83 -4.38
C ILE A 150 -7.82 -5.57 -5.81
N GLY A 151 -9.11 -5.77 -6.11
CA GLY A 151 -9.65 -5.52 -7.45
C GLY A 151 -9.93 -4.05 -7.79
N ARG A 152 -9.75 -3.13 -6.83
CA ARG A 152 -9.82 -1.67 -7.09
C ARG A 152 -8.50 -1.12 -7.63
N TYR A 153 -7.40 -1.75 -7.24
CA TYR A 153 -6.12 -1.63 -7.92
C TYR A 153 -6.19 -2.37 -9.25
#